data_AF-A0A4Q5SBR3-F1
#
_entry.id   AF-A0A4Q5SBR3-F1
#
_cell.length_a   1.000
_cell.length_b   1.000
_cell.length_c   1.000
_cell.angle_alpha   90.00
_cell.angle_beta   90.00
_cell.angle_gamma   90.00
#
_symmetry.space_group_name_H-M   'P 1'
#
loop_
_entity.id
_entity.type
_entity.pdbx_description
1 polymer ?
#
loop_
_entity_poly.entity_id
_entity_poly.type
_entity_poly.pdbx_seq_one_letter_code
_entity_poly.pdbx_strand_id
1 'polypeptide(L)'
;MNNNELATRPHYPILDGLRGVAAIIVVTFHLSEPLATGHLDILVNHGYLAVDFFFLLSGFVIGYAYDDRWNRMTVGGFFKRRIERLQPMVILGMTLGAIGFYFTDSTLWPLIHTIPIWKMLLVMLIGYTILPVPLSLDIRGWQEMHPLNSVGWSLFFEYIANIL
;
A
#
# COMPACT_ATOMS: atom_id res chain seq x y z
N MET A 1 3.50 18.04 36.79
CA MET A 1 2.92 17.90 35.44
C MET A 1 4.05 18.09 34.45
N ASN A 2 4.61 17.00 33.90
CA ASN A 2 5.73 17.09 32.96
C ASN A 2 5.18 17.14 31.53
N ASN A 3 4.90 18.35 31.06
CA ASN A 3 4.49 18.60 29.68
C ASN A 3 5.74 18.62 28.79
N ASN A 4 6.29 17.44 28.52
CA ASN A 4 7.30 17.25 27.47
C ASN A 4 6.59 17.06 26.11
N GLU A 5 5.58 17.89 25.83
CA GLU A 5 4.90 17.90 24.54
C GLU A 5 5.81 18.58 23.53
N LEU A 6 6.47 17.76 22.72
CA LEU A 6 7.26 18.23 21.59
C LEU A 6 6.34 19.09 20.70
N ALA A 7 6.63 20.40 20.63
CA ALA A 7 5.86 21.35 19.83
C ALA A 7 5.66 20.83 18.40
N THR A 8 4.41 20.74 17.96
CA THR A 8 4.05 20.25 16.61
C THR A 8 4.49 21.30 15.59
N ARG A 9 5.28 20.88 14.60
CA ARG A 9 5.68 21.77 13.49
C ARG A 9 4.44 22.25 12.73
N PRO A 10 4.48 23.44 12.10
CA PRO A 10 3.39 23.92 11.27
C PRO A 10 3.02 22.89 10.21
N HIS A 11 1.75 22.50 10.19
CA HIS A 11 1.22 21.64 9.14
C HIS A 11 1.10 22.44 7.84
N TYR A 12 1.39 21.81 6.71
CA TYR A 12 1.27 22.44 5.39
C TYR A 12 0.03 21.88 4.67
N PRO A 13 -1.13 22.57 4.71
CA PRO A 13 -2.35 22.09 4.07
C PRO A 13 -2.20 21.88 2.56
N ILE A 14 -1.28 22.60 1.93
CA ILE A 14 -0.99 22.44 0.49
C ILE A 14 -0.40 21.08 0.16
N LEU A 15 0.38 20.48 1.07
CA LEU A 15 0.94 19.13 0.84
C LEU A 15 -0.16 18.07 0.94
N ASP A 16 -1.15 18.27 1.80
CA ASP A 16 -2.34 17.43 1.86
C ASP A 16 -3.19 17.58 0.59
N GLY A 17 -3.36 18.81 0.10
CA GLY A 17 -4.02 19.08 -1.17
C GLY A 17 -3.35 18.37 -2.35
N LEU A 18 -2.02 18.44 -2.42
CA LEU A 18 -1.23 17.74 -3.44
C LEU A 18 -1.36 16.22 -3.33
N ARG A 19 -1.38 15.66 -2.11
CA ARG A 19 -1.66 14.23 -1.88
C ARG A 19 -3.06 13.84 -2.34
N GLY A 20 -4.05 14.69 -2.10
CA GLY A 20 -5.44 14.47 -2.53
C GLY A 20 -5.56 14.41 -4.05
N VAL A 21 -4.93 15.36 -4.76
CA VAL A 21 -4.86 15.34 -6.23
C VAL A 21 -4.19 14.07 -6.73
N ALA A 22 -3.04 13.70 -6.17
CA ALA A 22 -2.35 12.46 -6.52
C ALA A 22 -3.23 11.21 -6.30
N ALA A 23 -3.95 11.14 -5.18
CA ALA A 23 -4.87 10.03 -4.90
C ALA A 23 -6.00 9.92 -5.93
N ILE A 24 -6.58 11.06 -6.35
CA ILE A 24 -7.62 11.09 -7.39
C ILE A 24 -7.06 10.59 -8.73
N ILE A 25 -5.84 10.98 -9.09
CA ILE A 25 -5.15 10.52 -10.31
C ILE A 25 -4.96 9.00 -10.26
N VAL A 26 -4.48 8.45 -9.14
CA VAL A 26 -4.29 7.00 -8.96
C VAL A 26 -5.60 6.23 -9.07
N VAL A 27 -6.68 6.71 -8.44
CA VAL A 27 -8.00 6.08 -8.53
C VAL A 27 -8.53 6.11 -9.95
N THR A 28 -8.44 7.27 -10.62
CA THR A 28 -8.88 7.42 -12.01
C THR A 28 -8.11 6.50 -12.95
N PHE A 29 -6.80 6.35 -12.74
CA PHE A 29 -5.97 5.40 -13.48
C PHE A 29 -6.47 3.97 -13.33
N HIS A 30 -6.62 3.47 -12.11
CA HIS A 30 -7.06 2.08 -11.87
C HIS A 30 -8.50 1.80 -12.30
N LEU A 31 -9.37 2.82 -12.35
CA LEU A 31 -10.73 2.67 -12.87
C LEU A 31 -10.77 2.65 -14.41
N SER A 32 -9.85 3.38 -15.06
CA SER A 32 -9.83 3.50 -16.53
C SER A 32 -9.00 2.43 -17.22
N GLU A 33 -7.96 1.90 -16.57
CA GLU A 33 -7.07 0.88 -17.15
C GLU A 33 -7.82 -0.39 -17.61
N PRO A 34 -8.69 -1.02 -16.81
CA PRO A 34 -9.39 -2.24 -17.24
C PRO A 34 -10.42 -2.01 -18.36
N LEU A 35 -10.85 -0.75 -18.57
CA LEU A 35 -11.82 -0.36 -19.58
C LEU A 35 -11.18 0.01 -20.92
N ALA A 36 -9.86 0.21 -20.95
CA ALA A 36 -9.17 0.69 -22.14
C ALA A 36 -8.82 -0.45 -23.10
N THR A 37 -8.98 -0.20 -24.40
CA THR A 37 -8.60 -1.13 -25.48
C THR A 37 -7.12 -1.06 -25.85
N GLY A 38 -6.41 -0.03 -25.37
CA GLY A 38 -5.00 0.16 -25.56
C GLY A 38 -4.48 1.36 -24.75
N HIS A 39 -3.15 1.52 -24.70
CA HIS A 39 -2.50 2.56 -23.91
C HIS A 39 -2.96 3.99 -24.27
N LEU A 40 -3.26 4.25 -25.54
CA LEU A 40 -3.67 5.58 -26.00
C LEU A 40 -5.09 5.97 -25.54
N ASP A 41 -5.91 5.01 -25.13
CA ASP A 41 -7.29 5.22 -24.72
C ASP A 41 -7.44 5.35 -23.19
N ILE A 42 -6.37 5.12 -22.44
CA ILE A 42 -6.37 5.29 -20.98
C ILE A 42 -6.40 6.79 -20.67
N LEU A 43 -7.49 7.26 -20.05
CA LEU A 43 -7.71 8.66 -19.67
C LEU A 43 -6.52 9.28 -18.92
N VAL A 44 -5.85 8.49 -18.09
CA VAL A 44 -4.67 8.88 -17.32
C VAL A 44 -3.54 7.86 -17.55
N ASN A 45 -3.05 7.70 -18.77
CA ASN A 45 -2.07 6.67 -19.12
C ASN A 45 -0.83 6.59 -18.18
N HIS A 46 -0.35 7.74 -17.69
CA HIS A 46 0.81 7.82 -16.80
C HIS A 46 0.43 7.97 -15.31
N GLY A 47 -0.75 7.49 -14.92
CA GLY A 47 -1.26 7.65 -13.55
C GLY A 47 -0.39 6.99 -12.48
N TYR A 48 0.42 5.99 -12.84
CA TYR A 48 1.40 5.37 -11.95
C TYR A 48 2.45 6.37 -11.40
N LEU A 49 2.79 7.44 -12.15
CA LEU A 49 3.72 8.48 -11.68
C LEU A 49 3.19 9.27 -10.47
N ALA A 50 1.87 9.30 -10.28
CA ALA A 50 1.28 9.93 -9.10
C ALA A 50 1.64 9.18 -7.81
N VAL A 51 1.93 7.87 -7.89
CA VAL A 51 2.40 7.06 -6.77
C VAL A 51 3.83 7.47 -6.38
N ASP A 52 4.72 7.66 -7.36
CA ASP A 52 6.09 8.14 -7.12
C ASP A 52 6.09 9.51 -6.44
N PHE A 53 5.24 10.42 -6.93
CA PHE A 53 5.03 11.72 -6.32
C PHE A 53 4.51 11.63 -4.88
N PHE A 54 3.59 10.70 -4.61
CA PHE A 54 3.07 10.44 -3.26
C PHE A 54 4.17 9.97 -2.30
N PHE A 55 5.08 9.11 -2.77
CA PHE A 55 6.23 8.66 -1.96
C PHE A 55 7.23 9.77 -1.70
N LEU A 56 7.55 10.61 -2.69
CA LEU A 56 8.43 11.76 -2.52
C LEU A 56 7.88 12.76 -1.49
N LEU A 57 6.59 13.11 -1.58
CA LEU A 57 5.94 13.95 -0.57
C LEU A 57 5.93 13.31 0.82
N SER A 58 5.84 11.99 0.91
CA SER A 58 5.91 11.25 2.17
C SER A 58 7.29 11.28 2.78
N GLY A 59 8.36 11.12 1.98
CA GLY A 59 9.73 11.34 2.42
C GLY A 59 9.94 12.75 2.97
N PHE A 60 9.48 13.77 2.23
CA PHE A 60 9.61 15.16 2.65
C PHE A 60 8.88 15.46 3.98
N VAL A 61 7.61 15.07 4.09
CA VAL A 61 6.80 15.32 5.31
C VAL A 61 7.38 14.58 6.51
N ILE A 62 7.84 13.33 6.33
CA ILE A 62 8.48 12.57 7.40
C ILE A 62 9.79 13.25 7.82
N GLY A 63 10.66 13.61 6.88
CA GLY A 63 11.91 14.33 7.18
C GLY A 63 11.63 15.62 7.95
N TYR A 64 10.72 16.46 7.46
CA TYR A 64 10.35 17.72 8.10
C TYR A 64 9.73 17.55 9.50
N ALA A 65 8.88 16.53 9.69
CA ALA A 65 8.20 16.31 10.97
C ALA A 65 9.13 15.70 12.04
N TYR A 66 10.15 14.95 11.65
CA TYR A 66 11.03 14.21 12.55
C TYR A 66 12.44 14.79 12.70
N ASP A 67 12.80 15.85 11.98
CA ASP A 67 14.12 16.49 11.98
C ASP A 67 14.66 16.76 13.41
N ASP A 68 13.89 17.45 14.27
CA ASP A 68 14.31 17.72 15.66
C ASP A 68 14.08 16.56 16.64
N ARG A 69 13.31 15.55 16.22
CA ARG A 69 12.76 14.51 17.12
C ARG A 69 13.49 13.18 17.00
N TRP A 70 14.32 12.99 15.96
CA TRP A 70 15.06 11.76 15.73
C TRP A 70 15.92 11.37 16.94
N ASN A 71 16.60 12.34 17.55
CA ASN A 71 17.42 12.12 18.75
C ASN A 71 16.62 11.89 20.04
N ARG A 72 15.29 12.06 20.02
CA ARG A 72 14.40 12.00 21.20
C ARG A 72 13.39 10.85 21.13
N MET A 73 13.35 10.12 20.02
CA MET A 73 12.37 9.07 19.77
C MET A 73 13.07 7.73 19.59
N THR A 74 12.56 6.70 20.28
CA THR A 74 13.06 5.33 20.07
C THR A 74 12.50 4.77 18.77
N VAL A 75 13.32 4.01 18.05
CA VAL A 75 12.90 3.29 16.82
C VAL A 75 11.63 2.48 17.06
N GLY A 76 11.53 1.78 18.20
CA GLY A 76 10.33 1.03 18.58
C GLY A 76 9.07 1.89 18.78
N GLY A 77 9.19 3.11 19.30
CA GLY A 77 8.07 4.04 19.45
C GLY A 77 7.53 4.56 18.12
N PHE A 78 8.42 4.77 17.14
CA PHE A 78 8.06 5.11 15.77
C PHE A 78 7.34 3.94 15.07
N PHE A 79 7.89 2.73 15.17
CA PHE A 79 7.29 1.52 14.60
C PHE A 79 5.89 1.26 15.15
N LYS A 80 5.71 1.37 16.46
CA LYS A 80 4.40 1.14 17.09
C LYS A 80 3.32 2.06 16.52
N ARG A 81 3.59 3.37 16.43
CA ARG A 81 2.65 4.34 15.83
C ARG A 81 2.34 4.04 14.37
N ARG A 82 3.34 3.54 13.64
CA ARG A 82 3.19 3.20 12.22
C ARG A 82 2.33 1.96 12.02
N ILE A 83 2.56 0.92 12.81
CA ILE A 83 1.76 -0.32 12.80
C ILE A 83 0.31 -0.02 13.18
N GLU A 84 0.06 0.71 14.27
CA GLU A 84 -1.29 1.08 14.70
C GLU A 84 -2.08 1.83 13.61
N ARG A 85 -1.39 2.62 12.79
CA ARG A 85 -2.00 3.37 11.69
C ARG A 85 -2.19 2.55 10.41
N LEU A 86 -1.21 1.75 10.00
CA LEU A 86 -1.22 1.07 8.71
C LEU A 86 -1.90 -0.30 8.75
N GLN A 87 -1.75 -1.04 9.85
CA GLN A 87 -2.27 -2.40 9.98
C GLN A 87 -3.78 -2.52 9.76
N PRO A 88 -4.65 -1.60 10.24
CA PRO A 88 -6.08 -1.65 9.95
C PRO A 88 -6.38 -1.58 8.45
N MET A 89 -5.64 -0.75 7.72
CA MET A 89 -5.81 -0.59 6.27
C MET A 89 -5.29 -1.80 5.50
N VAL A 90 -4.22 -2.44 5.97
CA VAL A 90 -3.70 -3.70 5.40
C VAL A 90 -4.72 -4.81 5.52
N ILE A 91 -5.29 -4.99 6.71
CA ILE A 91 -6.32 -6.01 6.96
C ILE A 91 -7.53 -5.76 6.05
N LEU A 92 -7.98 -4.51 5.96
CA LEU A 92 -9.10 -4.14 5.09
C LEU A 92 -8.79 -4.45 3.62
N GLY A 93 -7.63 -4.03 3.11
CA GLY A 93 -7.23 -4.25 1.71
C GLY A 93 -7.13 -5.74 1.36
N MET A 94 -6.49 -6.54 2.22
CA MET A 94 -6.37 -7.99 2.03
C MET A 94 -7.74 -8.68 2.07
N THR A 95 -8.63 -8.23 2.96
CA THR A 95 -9.99 -8.79 3.07
C THR A 95 -10.83 -8.45 1.85
N LEU A 96 -10.80 -7.21 1.37
CA LEU A 96 -11.48 -6.80 0.14
C LEU A 96 -10.94 -7.55 -1.07
N GLY A 97 -9.62 -7.75 -1.15
CA GLY A 97 -8.97 -8.57 -2.17
C GLY A 97 -9.43 -10.02 -2.15
N ALA A 98 -9.56 -10.61 -0.96
CA ALA A 98 -10.08 -11.97 -0.76
C ALA A 98 -11.56 -12.10 -1.16
N ILE A 99 -12.41 -11.13 -0.78
CA ILE A 99 -13.82 -11.07 -1.17
C ILE A 99 -13.94 -10.97 -2.69
N GLY A 100 -13.14 -10.11 -3.32
CA GLY A 100 -13.13 -9.88 -4.77
C GLY A 100 -12.49 -11.01 -5.58
N PHE A 101 -11.71 -11.90 -4.96
CA PHE A 101 -10.80 -12.82 -5.66
C PHE A 101 -11.49 -13.65 -6.75
N TYR A 102 -12.54 -14.38 -6.40
CA TYR A 102 -13.25 -15.24 -7.34
C TYR A 102 -14.08 -14.46 -8.38
N PHE A 103 -14.41 -13.20 -8.12
CA PHE A 103 -15.08 -12.33 -9.11
C PHE A 103 -14.13 -11.86 -10.22
N THR A 104 -12.82 -12.04 -10.06
CA THR A 104 -11.80 -11.71 -11.06
C THR A 104 -11.43 -12.88 -11.97
N ASP A 105 -12.08 -14.04 -11.81
CA ASP A 105 -11.89 -15.21 -12.67
C ASP A 105 -12.22 -14.86 -14.13
N SER A 106 -11.25 -15.07 -15.02
CA SER A 106 -11.34 -14.70 -16.43
C SER A 106 -10.26 -15.42 -17.22
N THR A 107 -10.31 -15.32 -18.54
CA THR A 107 -9.27 -15.87 -19.44
C THR A 107 -7.88 -15.29 -19.19
N LEU A 108 -7.79 -14.09 -18.60
CA LEU A 108 -6.54 -13.46 -18.18
C LEU A 108 -5.95 -14.08 -16.91
N TRP A 109 -6.81 -14.66 -16.06
CA TRP A 109 -6.47 -15.19 -14.75
C TRP A 109 -6.89 -16.66 -14.60
N PRO A 110 -6.37 -17.57 -15.44
CA PRO A 110 -6.88 -18.94 -15.55
C PRO A 110 -6.65 -19.78 -14.30
N LEU A 111 -5.80 -19.33 -13.36
CA LEU A 111 -5.54 -20.09 -12.13
C LEU A 111 -6.68 -19.98 -11.12
N ILE A 112 -7.46 -18.89 -11.14
CA ILE A 112 -8.39 -18.51 -10.06
C ILE A 112 -9.43 -19.60 -9.78
N HIS A 113 -10.07 -20.17 -10.82
CA HIS A 113 -11.07 -21.22 -10.66
C HIS A 113 -10.53 -22.54 -10.07
N THR A 114 -9.22 -22.76 -10.11
CA THR A 114 -8.58 -23.97 -9.56
C THR A 114 -8.18 -23.83 -8.10
N ILE A 115 -8.16 -22.59 -7.57
CA ILE A 115 -7.68 -22.32 -6.22
C ILE A 115 -8.75 -22.70 -5.19
N PRO A 116 -8.45 -23.60 -4.25
CA PRO A 116 -9.39 -23.92 -3.18
C PRO A 116 -9.46 -22.77 -2.16
N ILE A 117 -10.64 -22.58 -1.56
CA ILE A 117 -10.93 -21.49 -0.60
C ILE A 117 -9.90 -21.44 0.54
N TRP A 118 -9.50 -22.59 1.08
CA TRP A 118 -8.53 -22.62 2.18
C TRP A 118 -7.16 -22.04 1.78
N LYS A 119 -6.71 -22.21 0.53
CA LYS A 119 -5.43 -21.68 0.05
C LYS A 119 -5.51 -20.16 -0.08
N MET A 120 -6.65 -19.64 -0.56
CA MET A 120 -6.92 -18.20 -0.57
C MET A 120 -6.94 -17.61 0.85
N LEU A 121 -7.62 -18.28 1.80
CA LEU A 121 -7.65 -17.85 3.20
C LEU A 121 -6.27 -17.89 3.87
N LEU A 122 -5.44 -18.88 3.55
CA LEU A 122 -4.05 -18.95 4.00
C LEU A 122 -3.24 -17.75 3.48
N VAL A 123 -3.33 -17.45 2.19
CA VAL A 123 -2.66 -16.28 1.59
C VAL A 123 -3.16 -14.97 2.19
N MET A 124 -4.45 -14.86 2.50
CA MET A 124 -5.03 -13.70 3.19
C MET A 124 -4.44 -13.52 4.58
N LEU A 125 -4.34 -14.61 5.37
CA LEU A 125 -3.79 -14.56 6.72
C LEU A 125 -2.30 -14.19 6.72
N ILE A 126 -1.51 -14.72 5.77
CA ILE A 126 -0.11 -14.30 5.57
C ILE A 126 -0.06 -12.84 5.10
N GLY A 127 -0.97 -12.43 4.22
CA GLY A 127 -1.10 -11.06 3.74
C GLY A 127 -1.35 -10.06 4.86
N TYR A 128 -2.10 -10.42 5.91
CA TYR A 128 -2.29 -9.57 7.08
C TYR A 128 -0.99 -9.24 7.80
N THR A 129 0.05 -10.07 7.70
CA THR A 129 1.36 -9.77 8.32
C THR A 129 2.29 -9.01 7.38
N ILE A 130 1.87 -8.68 6.15
CA ILE A 130 2.69 -8.08 5.09
C ILE A 130 3.93 -8.95 4.77
N LEU A 131 3.90 -10.24 5.14
CA LEU A 131 4.98 -11.14 4.75
C LEU A 131 4.77 -11.57 3.30
N PRO A 132 5.84 -11.59 2.48
CA PRO A 132 5.73 -12.01 1.09
C PRO A 132 5.48 -13.52 1.04
N VAL A 133 4.61 -13.94 0.13
CA VAL A 133 4.43 -15.36 -0.16
C VAL A 133 5.46 -15.82 -1.21
N PRO A 134 5.97 -17.06 -1.12
CA PRO A 134 6.80 -17.63 -2.17
C PRO A 134 5.98 -17.85 -3.45
N LEU A 135 6.68 -18.00 -4.59
CA LEU A 135 6.05 -18.26 -5.90
C LEU A 135 5.12 -19.50 -5.92
N SER A 136 5.37 -20.49 -5.05
CA SER A 136 4.50 -21.68 -4.90
C SER A 136 3.12 -21.37 -4.31
N LEU A 137 3.00 -20.24 -3.60
CA LEU A 137 1.77 -19.74 -2.98
C LEU A 137 1.18 -18.56 -3.76
N ASP A 138 1.69 -18.26 -4.95
CA ASP A 138 1.00 -17.39 -5.88
C ASP A 138 -0.31 -18.04 -6.34
N ILE A 139 -1.41 -17.37 -6.05
CA ILE A 139 -2.78 -17.81 -6.38
C ILE A 139 -3.36 -17.08 -7.60
N ARG A 140 -2.69 -16.04 -8.10
CA ARG A 140 -3.08 -15.33 -9.34
C ARG A 140 -2.27 -15.78 -10.56
N GLY A 141 -1.05 -16.26 -10.36
CA GLY A 141 -0.15 -16.71 -11.44
C GLY A 141 0.65 -15.58 -12.09
N TRP A 142 0.78 -14.43 -11.41
CA TRP A 142 1.49 -13.24 -11.89
C TRP A 142 2.85 -13.03 -11.21
N GLN A 143 3.34 -14.02 -10.45
CA GLN A 143 4.59 -13.97 -9.70
C GLN A 143 4.61 -12.84 -8.66
N GLU A 144 3.45 -12.54 -8.06
CA GLU A 144 3.33 -11.49 -7.05
C GLU A 144 3.65 -11.97 -5.64
N MET A 145 4.32 -11.10 -4.86
CA MET A 145 4.62 -11.34 -3.44
C MET A 145 3.38 -11.23 -2.54
N HIS A 146 2.34 -10.50 -3.00
CA HIS A 146 1.10 -10.27 -2.27
C HIS A 146 -0.14 -10.43 -3.19
N PRO A 147 -0.53 -11.67 -3.54
CA PRO A 147 -1.54 -11.91 -4.58
C PRO A 147 -2.94 -11.34 -4.34
N LEU A 148 -3.29 -11.00 -3.09
CA LEU A 148 -4.59 -10.40 -2.76
C LEU A 148 -4.55 -8.87 -2.76
N ASN A 149 -3.36 -8.27 -2.73
CA ASN A 149 -3.14 -6.83 -2.74
C ASN A 149 -1.69 -6.55 -3.20
N SER A 150 -1.48 -6.43 -4.51
CA SER A 150 -0.16 -6.25 -5.13
C SER A 150 0.60 -5.03 -4.60
N VAL A 151 -0.12 -3.96 -4.24
CA VAL A 151 0.41 -2.71 -3.67
C VAL A 151 1.08 -2.94 -2.30
N GLY A 152 0.78 -4.06 -1.65
CA GLY A 152 1.41 -4.48 -0.38
C GLY A 152 2.94 -4.54 -0.42
N TRP A 153 3.55 -4.71 -1.61
CA TRP A 153 5.01 -4.73 -1.74
C TRP A 153 5.63 -3.44 -1.19
N SER A 154 5.01 -2.29 -1.43
CA SER A 154 5.54 -0.99 -1.03
C SER A 154 5.65 -0.87 0.50
N LEU A 155 4.65 -1.40 1.20
CA LEU A 155 4.62 -1.45 2.67
C LEU A 155 5.65 -2.43 3.22
N PHE A 156 5.88 -3.56 2.54
CA PHE A 156 6.92 -4.52 2.93
C PHE A 156 8.31 -3.88 2.91
N PHE A 157 8.68 -3.20 1.81
CA PHE A 157 9.98 -2.51 1.74
C PHE A 157 10.04 -1.31 2.69
N GLU A 158 8.93 -0.62 2.91
CA GLU A 158 8.85 0.43 3.91
C GLU A 158 9.19 -0.10 5.30
N TYR A 159 8.68 -1.28 5.68
CA TYR A 159 9.02 -1.89 6.97
C TYR A 159 10.48 -2.30 7.05
N ILE A 160 11.05 -2.89 5.99
CA ILE A 160 12.49 -3.21 5.94
C ILE A 160 13.33 -1.94 6.10
N ALA A 161 13.02 -0.89 5.33
CA ALA A 161 13.78 0.36 5.34
C ALA A 161 13.74 1.08 6.69
N ASN A 162 12.67 0.90 7.47
CA ASN A 162 12.59 1.48 8.82
C ASN A 162 13.41 0.68 9.86
N ILE A 163 13.76 -0.60 9.59
CA ILE A 163 14.54 -1.46 10.52
C ILE A 163 16.05 -1.24 10.34
N LEU A 164 16.48 -0.92 9.12
CA LEU A 164 17.87 -0.64 8.74
C LEU A 164 18.34 0.73 9.25
#